data_AF-A0A4Q1D6Q9-F1
#
_entry.id   AF-A0A4Q1D6Q9-F1
#
_cell.length_a   1.000
_cell.length_b   1.000
_cell.length_c   1.000
_cell.angle_alpha   90.00
_cell.angle_beta   90.00
_cell.angle_gamma   90.00
#
_symmetry.space_group_name_H-M   'P 1'
#
loop_
_entity.id
_entity.type
_entity.pdbx_description
1 polymer ?
#
loop_
_entity_poly.entity_id
_entity_poly.type
_entity_poly.pdbx_seq_one_letter_code
_entity_poly.pdbx_strand_id
1 'polypeptide(L)'
;MKKVVFAVAVCVCAFTSIAFTSAHRANDNDGKKFPSLLPDNANAVPARRLSDSIYTRLGLDSNGLSREAFFKAYKGYQYLLEKGQLAKPDLLSIVDMSQSSTKKRLYVIDIAHSRVLFNTYVSHGRNSGGEYATSFSNLNSSHKSSLGFMITAETYTGKAGYSMRFDGMEKGINDNVRMRDIVMHGSTYVNASRCESAMGRSYGCPAVSYSEHKDIINTIKGGSCFFIYHNDNWYQRSSKILNANFMWPALKPAIAQQPIAAQEASPLADAAKG
;
A
#
# COMPACT_ATOMS: atom_id res chain seq x y z
N MET A 1 -42.61 59.32 -18.97
CA MET A 1 -41.98 58.43 -17.98
C MET A 1 -42.95 57.28 -17.68
N LYS A 2 -42.69 56.08 -18.21
CA LYS A 2 -43.56 54.91 -18.08
C LYS A 2 -43.28 54.23 -16.72
N LYS A 3 -44.30 54.09 -15.86
CA LYS A 3 -44.20 53.33 -14.61
C LYS A 3 -44.53 51.86 -14.91
N VAL A 4 -43.55 50.99 -14.74
CA VAL A 4 -43.68 49.52 -14.85
C VAL A 4 -44.03 48.98 -13.47
N VAL A 5 -45.16 48.29 -13.35
CA VAL A 5 -45.60 47.60 -12.14
C VAL A 5 -45.01 46.19 -12.17
N PHE A 6 -44.17 45.85 -11.19
CA PHE A 6 -43.72 44.48 -10.94
C PHE A 6 -44.71 43.79 -9.99
N ALA A 7 -45.42 42.78 -10.49
CA ALA A 7 -46.19 41.86 -9.65
C ALA A 7 -45.25 40.76 -9.14
N VAL A 8 -45.07 40.69 -7.83
CA VAL A 8 -44.34 39.59 -7.16
C VAL A 8 -45.37 38.51 -6.82
N ALA A 9 -45.33 37.38 -7.53
CA ALA A 9 -46.11 36.20 -7.20
C ALA A 9 -45.39 35.42 -6.08
N VAL A 10 -45.95 35.43 -4.88
CA VAL A 10 -45.50 34.59 -3.76
C VAL A 10 -46.18 33.22 -3.91
N CYS A 11 -45.42 32.21 -4.30
CA CYS A 11 -45.88 30.83 -4.39
C CYS A 11 -45.70 30.17 -3.01
N VAL A 12 -46.81 30.01 -2.26
CA VAL A 12 -46.84 29.28 -1.00
C VAL A 12 -47.08 27.80 -1.34
N CYS A 13 -46.02 26.99 -1.36
CA CYS A 13 -46.15 25.54 -1.44
C CYS A 13 -46.32 24.99 -0.01
N ALA A 14 -47.52 24.48 0.27
CA ALA A 14 -47.84 23.77 1.50
C ALA A 14 -47.06 22.45 1.56
N PHE A 15 -46.27 22.27 2.61
CA PHE A 15 -45.63 21.00 2.94
C PHE A 15 -46.68 20.06 3.55
N THR A 16 -47.05 19.00 2.83
CA THR A 16 -47.80 17.87 3.39
C THR A 16 -46.81 16.86 3.94
N SER A 17 -46.87 16.65 5.25
CA SER A 17 -46.02 15.74 6.02
C SER A 17 -46.41 14.30 5.73
N ILE A 18 -45.60 13.57 4.95
CA ILE A 18 -45.72 12.11 4.84
C ILE A 18 -44.84 11.49 5.92
N ALA A 19 -45.47 10.94 6.95
CA ALA A 19 -44.80 10.16 7.98
C ALA A 19 -44.35 8.81 7.39
N PHE A 20 -43.04 8.67 7.18
CA PHE A 20 -42.43 7.36 6.91
C PHE A 20 -42.21 6.63 8.25
N THR A 21 -42.99 5.58 8.49
CA THR A 21 -42.76 4.63 9.56
C THR A 21 -41.52 3.81 9.24
N SER A 22 -40.44 4.05 9.99
CA SER A 22 -39.22 3.24 9.90
C SER A 22 -39.42 1.96 10.71
N ALA A 23 -39.74 0.86 10.02
CA ALA A 23 -39.72 -0.46 10.61
C ALA A 23 -38.25 -0.88 10.81
N HIS A 24 -37.76 -0.75 12.04
CA HIS A 24 -36.49 -1.32 12.47
C HIS A 24 -36.56 -2.86 12.38
N ARG A 25 -36.02 -3.41 11.29
CA ARG A 25 -35.56 -4.80 11.26
C ARG A 25 -34.06 -4.79 11.53
N ALA A 26 -33.68 -5.14 12.75
CA ALA A 26 -32.32 -5.57 13.04
C ALA A 26 -32.04 -6.81 12.18
N ASN A 27 -31.02 -6.73 11.33
CA ASN A 27 -30.44 -7.91 10.69
C ASN A 27 -28.93 -7.83 10.90
N ASP A 28 -28.44 -8.80 11.66
CA ASP A 28 -27.05 -9.00 12.00
C ASP A 28 -26.20 -9.14 10.74
N ASN A 29 -25.24 -8.23 10.56
CA ASN A 29 -24.23 -8.36 9.51
C ASN A 29 -23.03 -9.13 10.07
N ASP A 30 -23.13 -10.46 9.97
CA ASP A 30 -21.99 -11.36 9.88
C ASP A 30 -21.08 -10.91 8.73
N GLY A 31 -19.81 -10.74 9.03
CA GLY A 31 -18.80 -10.37 8.05
C GLY A 31 -18.60 -11.51 7.06
N LYS A 32 -19.30 -11.47 5.92
CA LYS A 32 -18.99 -12.31 4.75
C LYS A 32 -19.63 -11.76 3.47
N LYS A 33 -18.77 -11.68 2.44
CA LYS A 33 -19.04 -11.47 1.00
C LYS A 33 -19.10 -10.01 0.54
N PHE A 34 -17.91 -9.44 0.32
CA PHE A 34 -17.75 -8.47 -0.76
C PHE A 34 -17.97 -9.18 -2.11
N PRO A 35 -18.84 -8.67 -3.00
CA PRO A 35 -18.91 -9.15 -4.37
C PRO A 35 -17.55 -8.90 -5.05
N SER A 36 -16.96 -9.96 -5.59
CA SER A 36 -15.71 -9.88 -6.36
C SER A 36 -15.95 -9.03 -7.62
N LEU A 37 -15.37 -7.82 -7.68
CA LEU A 37 -15.35 -6.96 -8.87
C LEU A 37 -14.25 -7.35 -9.87
N LEU A 38 -13.79 -8.60 -9.84
CA LEU A 38 -12.79 -9.11 -10.79
C LEU A 38 -13.44 -10.12 -11.75
N PRO A 39 -13.05 -10.10 -13.03
CA PRO A 39 -13.53 -11.07 -14.01
C PRO A 39 -13.19 -12.50 -13.56
N ASP A 40 -14.09 -13.44 -13.84
CA ASP A 40 -13.95 -14.88 -13.63
C ASP A 40 -12.82 -15.45 -14.50
N ASN A 41 -11.57 -15.11 -14.18
CA ASN A 41 -10.42 -15.78 -14.74
C ASN A 41 -10.08 -16.98 -13.84
N ALA A 42 -9.91 -18.16 -14.42
CA ALA A 42 -9.64 -19.40 -13.69
C ALA A 42 -8.38 -19.34 -12.80
N ASN A 43 -7.49 -18.37 -13.04
CA ASN A 43 -6.24 -18.15 -12.29
C ASN A 43 -6.40 -17.21 -11.09
N ALA A 44 -7.51 -16.46 -10.97
CA ALA A 44 -7.70 -15.44 -9.94
C ALA A 44 -7.93 -16.06 -8.57
N VAL A 45 -8.68 -17.17 -8.52
CA VAL A 45 -8.97 -17.89 -7.28
C VAL A 45 -7.71 -18.56 -6.71
N PRO A 46 -6.92 -19.34 -7.48
CA PRO A 46 -5.65 -19.88 -7.00
C PRO A 46 -4.66 -18.80 -6.54
N ALA A 47 -4.51 -17.72 -7.31
CA ALA A 47 -3.54 -16.69 -6.97
C ALA A 47 -3.92 -15.88 -5.72
N ARG A 48 -5.23 -15.60 -5.54
CA ARG A 48 -5.72 -14.99 -4.30
C ARG A 48 -5.49 -15.89 -3.10
N ARG A 49 -5.75 -17.20 -3.21
CA ARG A 49 -5.46 -18.17 -2.13
C ARG A 49 -3.98 -18.22 -1.76
N LEU A 50 -3.08 -18.22 -2.75
CA LEU A 50 -1.63 -18.17 -2.51
C LEU A 50 -1.23 -16.88 -1.78
N SER A 51 -1.71 -15.74 -2.28
CA SER A 51 -1.48 -14.44 -1.63
C SER A 51 -2.01 -14.44 -0.20
N ASP A 52 -3.20 -14.98 0.04
CA ASP A 52 -3.80 -15.04 1.38
C ASP A 52 -3.01 -15.96 2.32
N SER A 53 -2.48 -17.08 1.83
CA SER A 53 -1.62 -17.98 2.59
C SER A 53 -0.32 -17.30 3.04
N ILE A 54 0.36 -16.61 2.13
CA ILE A 54 1.58 -15.86 2.44
C ILE A 54 1.28 -14.73 3.42
N TYR A 55 0.18 -14.00 3.19
CA TYR A 55 -0.26 -12.92 4.06
C TYR A 55 -0.47 -13.39 5.51
N THR A 56 -1.18 -14.50 5.68
CA THR A 56 -1.45 -15.09 7.01
C THR A 56 -0.18 -15.62 7.66
N ARG A 57 0.69 -16.30 6.90
CA ARG A 57 1.97 -16.81 7.42
C ARG A 57 2.88 -15.70 7.94
N LEU A 58 2.88 -14.55 7.26
CA LEU A 58 3.66 -13.37 7.64
C LEU A 58 3.04 -12.57 8.80
N GLY A 59 1.81 -12.87 9.24
CA GLY A 59 1.11 -12.11 10.28
C GLY A 59 0.93 -10.63 9.90
N LEU A 60 0.68 -10.33 8.62
CA LEU A 60 0.65 -8.94 8.12
C LEU A 60 -0.54 -8.13 8.65
N ASP A 61 -1.63 -8.80 9.01
CA ASP A 61 -2.78 -8.22 9.69
C ASP A 61 -2.41 -7.66 11.07
N SER A 62 -1.62 -8.41 11.84
CA SER A 62 -1.13 -7.99 13.16
C SER A 62 -0.21 -6.78 13.08
N ASN A 63 0.44 -6.58 11.93
CA ASN A 63 1.26 -5.40 11.64
C ASN A 63 0.46 -4.24 11.01
N GLY A 64 -0.84 -4.43 10.73
CA GLY A 64 -1.72 -3.39 10.20
C GLY A 64 -1.76 -3.27 8.67
N LEU A 65 -1.05 -4.10 7.90
CA LEU A 65 -1.09 -4.05 6.44
C LEU A 65 -2.41 -4.65 5.94
N SER A 66 -3.16 -3.93 5.11
CA SER A 66 -4.42 -4.48 4.59
C SER A 66 -4.18 -5.65 3.62
N ARG A 67 -5.05 -6.66 3.68
CA ARG A 67 -5.06 -7.80 2.75
C ARG A 67 -5.11 -7.37 1.29
N GLU A 68 -5.84 -6.30 1.00
CA GLU A 68 -5.94 -5.75 -0.34
C GLU A 68 -4.65 -5.09 -0.82
N ALA A 69 -3.99 -4.28 0.03
CA ALA A 69 -2.69 -3.70 -0.27
C ALA A 69 -1.65 -4.79 -0.58
N PHE A 70 -1.60 -5.83 0.26
CA PHE A 70 -0.69 -6.95 0.05
C PHE A 70 -1.00 -7.71 -1.24
N PHE A 71 -2.27 -8.04 -1.52
CA PHE A 71 -2.64 -8.74 -2.76
C PHE A 71 -2.21 -7.97 -4.01
N LYS A 72 -2.47 -6.66 -4.04
CA LYS A 72 -2.06 -5.78 -5.15
C LYS A 72 -0.54 -5.71 -5.28
N ALA A 73 0.16 -5.53 -4.15
CA ALA A 73 1.63 -5.52 -4.11
C ALA A 73 2.23 -6.82 -4.66
N TYR A 74 1.73 -7.96 -4.17
CA TYR A 74 2.21 -9.28 -4.54
C TYR A 74 1.91 -9.60 -6.00
N LYS A 75 0.76 -9.18 -6.53
CA LYS A 75 0.45 -9.28 -7.97
C LYS A 75 1.48 -8.53 -8.82
N GLY A 76 1.72 -7.25 -8.54
CA GLY A 76 2.69 -6.50 -9.35
C GLY A 76 4.13 -6.95 -9.16
N TYR A 77 4.51 -7.40 -7.96
CA TYR A 77 5.77 -8.08 -7.72
C TYR A 77 5.94 -9.32 -8.62
N GLN A 78 4.93 -10.18 -8.70
CA GLN A 78 4.96 -11.38 -9.55
C GLN A 78 5.02 -11.01 -11.04
N TYR A 79 4.37 -9.93 -11.45
CA TYR A 79 4.49 -9.41 -12.82
C TYR A 79 5.92 -8.95 -13.14
N LEU A 80 6.53 -8.12 -12.28
CA LEU A 80 7.89 -7.62 -12.48
C LEU A 80 8.92 -8.76 -12.47
N LEU A 81 8.67 -9.79 -11.65
CA LEU A 81 9.47 -10.99 -11.61
C LEU A 81 9.37 -11.79 -12.91
N GLU A 82 8.16 -12.03 -13.43
CA GLU A 82 7.94 -12.71 -14.72
C GLU A 82 8.66 -11.97 -15.86
N LYS A 83 8.71 -10.64 -15.79
CA LYS A 83 9.45 -9.79 -16.75
C LYS A 83 10.96 -9.75 -16.53
N GLY A 84 11.50 -10.44 -15.53
CA GLY A 84 12.93 -10.45 -15.23
C GLY A 84 13.48 -9.09 -14.79
N GLN A 85 12.63 -8.22 -14.23
CA GLN A 85 13.01 -6.84 -13.89
C GLN A 85 13.57 -6.71 -12.46
N LEU A 86 13.50 -7.74 -11.64
CA LEU A 86 13.95 -7.71 -10.24
C LEU A 86 15.33 -8.36 -10.11
N ALA A 87 16.36 -7.56 -9.80
CA ALA A 87 17.67 -8.09 -9.45
C ALA A 87 17.74 -8.61 -8.00
N LYS A 88 16.81 -8.16 -7.14
CA LYS A 88 16.59 -8.67 -5.78
C LYS A 88 15.16 -9.21 -5.64
N PRO A 89 14.85 -10.38 -6.23
CA PRO A 89 13.51 -10.93 -6.23
C PRO A 89 13.04 -11.37 -4.84
N ASP A 90 13.92 -11.55 -3.87
CA ASP A 90 13.52 -12.01 -2.53
C ASP A 90 12.84 -10.91 -1.69
N LEU A 91 12.89 -9.66 -2.14
CA LEU A 91 12.43 -8.51 -1.36
C LEU A 91 11.24 -7.80 -2.02
N LEU A 92 10.23 -7.53 -1.19
CA LEU A 92 9.08 -6.70 -1.53
C LEU A 92 8.89 -5.63 -0.45
N SER A 93 8.98 -4.37 -0.86
CA SER A 93 8.66 -3.22 -0.01
C SER A 93 7.27 -2.67 -0.34
N ILE A 94 6.45 -2.44 0.67
CA ILE A 94 5.08 -1.92 0.54
C ILE A 94 4.95 -0.70 1.43
N VAL A 95 4.50 0.42 0.85
CA VAL A 95 4.06 1.59 1.60
C VAL A 95 2.56 1.73 1.47
N ASP A 96 1.82 1.51 2.55
CA ASP A 96 0.37 1.64 2.57
C ASP A 96 -0.04 3.08 2.93
N MET A 97 -0.19 3.93 1.92
CA MET A 97 -0.58 5.34 2.09
C MET A 97 -2.05 5.51 2.46
N SER A 98 -2.88 4.45 2.43
CA SER A 98 -4.25 4.52 2.96
C SER A 98 -4.28 4.60 4.49
N GLN A 99 -3.18 4.21 5.14
CA GLN A 99 -3.00 4.33 6.60
C GLN A 99 -2.54 5.75 6.98
N SER A 100 -2.94 6.18 8.18
CA SER A 100 -2.46 7.41 8.79
C SER A 100 -0.93 7.43 8.82
N SER A 101 -0.34 8.61 8.57
CA SER A 101 1.10 8.81 8.70
C SER A 101 1.63 8.53 10.12
N THR A 102 0.78 8.51 11.14
CA THR A 102 1.15 8.17 12.53
C THR A 102 1.26 6.66 12.77
N LYS A 103 0.99 5.83 11.75
CA LYS A 103 1.14 4.37 11.80
C LYS A 103 2.42 3.93 11.09
N LYS A 104 2.94 2.78 11.53
CA LYS A 104 4.05 2.09 10.88
C LYS A 104 3.55 1.45 9.58
N ARG A 105 3.61 2.22 8.49
CA ARG A 105 2.98 1.90 7.20
C ARG A 105 3.95 1.61 6.06
N LEU A 106 5.25 1.51 6.35
CA LEU A 106 6.24 0.87 5.48
C LEU A 106 6.48 -0.55 5.98
N TYR A 107 6.41 -1.51 5.06
CA TYR A 107 6.64 -2.93 5.28
C TYR A 107 7.73 -3.38 4.31
N VAL A 108 8.84 -3.89 4.81
CA VAL A 108 9.88 -4.53 3.99
C VAL A 108 9.84 -6.02 4.28
N ILE A 109 9.54 -6.82 3.27
CA ILE A 109 9.22 -8.24 3.40
C ILE A 109 10.28 -9.04 2.66
N ASP A 110 10.83 -10.04 3.35
CA ASP A 110 11.64 -11.11 2.78
C ASP A 110 10.67 -12.23 2.37
N ILE A 111 10.33 -12.23 1.08
CA ILE A 111 9.38 -13.16 0.48
C ILE A 111 9.94 -14.58 0.48
N ALA A 112 11.24 -14.74 0.25
CA ALA A 112 11.90 -16.04 0.21
C ALA A 112 11.84 -16.75 1.57
N HIS A 113 12.06 -16.02 2.66
CA HIS A 113 12.06 -16.58 4.02
C HIS A 113 10.76 -16.35 4.79
N SER A 114 9.73 -15.77 4.15
CA SER A 114 8.43 -15.48 4.77
C SER A 114 8.56 -14.73 6.10
N ARG A 115 9.27 -13.60 6.12
CA ARG A 115 9.39 -12.73 7.30
C ARG A 115 9.31 -11.24 6.97
N VAL A 116 8.80 -10.46 7.92
CA VAL A 116 8.86 -8.99 7.87
C VAL A 116 10.20 -8.53 8.44
N LEU A 117 11.00 -7.84 7.63
CA LEU A 117 12.30 -7.30 8.05
C LEU A 117 12.16 -5.95 8.73
N PHE A 118 11.26 -5.10 8.21
CA PHE A 118 10.99 -3.77 8.76
C PHE A 118 9.49 -3.48 8.73
N ASN A 119 8.96 -2.97 9.85
CA ASN A 119 7.67 -2.30 9.93
C ASN A 119 7.87 -0.94 10.64
N THR A 120 7.87 0.16 9.87
CA THR A 120 8.24 1.49 10.39
C THR A 120 7.44 2.63 9.74
N TYR A 121 7.66 3.84 10.23
CA TYR A 121 7.05 5.07 9.73
C TYR A 121 7.65 5.51 8.40
N VAL A 122 6.82 6.12 7.56
CA VAL A 122 7.25 6.71 6.29
C VAL A 122 6.41 7.94 5.94
N SER A 123 7.08 9.03 5.56
CA SER A 123 6.42 10.28 5.17
C SER A 123 5.75 10.19 3.81
N HIS A 124 4.89 11.17 3.51
CA HIS A 124 4.39 11.44 2.18
C HIS A 124 4.64 12.91 1.80
N GLY A 125 4.36 13.28 0.54
CA GLY A 125 4.53 14.64 0.04
C GLY A 125 3.60 15.65 0.72
N ARG A 126 4.07 16.87 1.01
CA ARG A 126 3.31 17.91 1.72
C ARG A 126 1.98 18.29 1.07
N ASN A 127 1.89 18.13 -0.26
CA ASN A 127 0.69 18.43 -1.02
C ASN A 127 -0.18 17.18 -1.22
N SER A 128 0.24 16.01 -0.73
CA SER A 128 -0.57 14.78 -0.77
C SER A 128 -1.60 14.70 0.36
N GLY A 129 -1.47 15.52 1.41
CA GLY A 129 -2.42 15.58 2.50
C GLY A 129 -1.82 16.04 3.83
N GLY A 130 -2.60 15.89 4.90
CA GLY A 130 -2.21 16.17 6.27
C GLY A 130 -1.69 14.92 6.96
N GLU A 131 -2.48 14.37 7.87
CA GLU A 131 -2.20 13.06 8.49
C GLU A 131 -2.32 11.91 7.47
N TYR A 132 -3.37 11.95 6.64
CA TYR A 132 -3.65 10.99 5.58
C TYR A 132 -3.22 11.56 4.23
N ALA A 133 -2.64 10.70 3.38
CA ALA A 133 -2.34 11.04 2.00
C ALA A 133 -3.56 10.72 1.13
N THR A 134 -4.18 11.73 0.52
CA THR A 134 -5.43 11.62 -0.24
C THR A 134 -5.28 12.03 -1.70
N SER A 135 -4.11 12.52 -2.11
CA SER A 135 -3.86 12.96 -3.49
C SER A 135 -2.42 12.69 -3.91
N PHE A 136 -2.25 12.21 -5.14
CA PHE A 136 -0.97 11.77 -5.68
C PHE A 136 -0.71 12.43 -7.03
N SER A 137 0.54 12.45 -7.48
CA SER A 137 0.87 13.05 -8.77
C SER A 137 2.16 12.51 -9.35
N ASN A 138 2.22 12.52 -10.68
CA ASN A 138 3.41 12.28 -11.47
C ASN A 138 4.03 13.57 -12.04
N LEU A 139 3.45 14.74 -11.74
CA LEU A 139 3.88 16.02 -12.28
C LEU A 139 5.07 16.60 -11.51
N ASN A 140 5.98 17.24 -12.25
CA ASN A 140 7.10 17.95 -11.67
C ASN A 140 6.64 19.08 -10.73
N SER A 141 7.39 19.32 -9.66
CA SER A 141 7.09 20.36 -8.66
C SER A 141 5.72 20.28 -7.98
N SER A 142 4.99 19.16 -8.11
CA SER A 142 3.67 18.98 -7.47
C SER A 142 3.76 18.87 -5.94
N HIS A 143 4.93 18.50 -5.42
CA HIS A 143 5.20 18.14 -4.02
C HIS A 143 4.26 17.06 -3.45
N LYS A 144 3.72 16.23 -4.33
CA LYS A 144 2.88 15.07 -4.01
C LYS A 144 3.70 13.79 -4.17
N SER A 145 3.37 12.75 -3.41
CA SER A 145 3.91 11.41 -3.63
C SER A 145 3.34 10.79 -4.91
N SER A 146 4.05 9.82 -5.48
CA SER A 146 3.57 8.94 -6.55
C SER A 146 3.01 7.64 -5.98
N LEU A 147 2.02 7.06 -6.65
CA LEU A 147 1.59 5.68 -6.44
C LEU A 147 2.37 4.73 -7.34
N GLY A 148 2.14 3.44 -7.13
CA GLY A 148 2.51 2.43 -8.11
C GLY A 148 3.84 1.74 -7.83
N PHE A 149 4.24 0.94 -8.80
CA PHE A 149 5.43 0.09 -8.73
C PHE A 149 6.67 0.83 -9.18
N MET A 150 7.73 0.68 -8.40
CA MET A 150 9.07 1.19 -8.66
C MET A 150 10.09 0.08 -8.40
N ILE A 151 11.25 0.19 -9.04
CA ILE A 151 12.42 -0.64 -8.75
C ILE A 151 13.41 0.21 -7.96
N THR A 152 13.95 -0.35 -6.87
CA THR A 152 15.01 0.32 -6.10
C THR A 152 16.31 0.34 -6.89
N ALA A 153 17.00 1.48 -6.91
CA ALA A 153 18.15 1.66 -7.78
C ALA A 153 19.43 2.00 -6.98
N GLU A 154 20.31 2.80 -7.58
CA GLU A 154 21.57 3.21 -6.99
C GLU A 154 21.41 4.17 -5.81
N THR A 155 22.42 4.17 -4.94
CA THR A 155 22.51 5.09 -3.80
C THR A 155 23.45 6.24 -4.08
N TYR A 156 23.23 7.36 -3.42
CA TYR A 156 24.09 8.54 -3.47
C TYR A 156 24.00 9.31 -2.15
N THR A 157 24.95 10.23 -1.93
CA THR A 157 24.90 11.17 -0.82
C THR A 157 24.65 12.57 -1.37
N GLY A 158 23.52 13.17 -1.00
CA GLY A 158 23.13 14.51 -1.44
C GLY A 158 22.70 15.40 -0.27
N LYS A 159 21.92 16.45 -0.55
CA LYS A 159 21.39 17.37 0.47
C LYS A 159 20.59 16.68 1.59
N ALA A 160 19.88 15.61 1.25
CA ALA A 160 19.12 14.79 2.19
C ALA A 160 19.97 13.70 2.89
N GLY A 161 21.28 13.70 2.69
CA GLY A 161 22.19 12.65 3.15
C GLY A 161 22.15 11.41 2.27
N TYR A 162 22.42 10.26 2.88
CA TYR A 162 22.43 8.96 2.20
C TYR A 162 21.03 8.62 1.70
N SER A 163 20.91 8.47 0.38
CA SER A 163 19.64 8.38 -0.32
C SER A 163 19.71 7.32 -1.42
N MET A 164 18.55 6.77 -1.79
CA MET A 164 18.39 5.74 -2.82
C MET A 164 17.39 6.18 -3.88
N ARG A 165 17.76 6.04 -5.15
CA ARG A 165 16.88 6.34 -6.28
C ARG A 165 15.88 5.22 -6.55
N PHE A 166 14.85 5.58 -7.31
CA PHE A 166 13.84 4.68 -7.83
C PHE A 166 13.78 4.79 -9.35
N ASP A 167 13.49 3.67 -9.99
CA ASP A 167 13.04 3.59 -11.38
C ASP A 167 11.53 3.38 -11.40
N GLY A 168 10.80 4.30 -12.04
CA GLY A 168 9.34 4.22 -12.16
C GLY A 168 8.94 3.20 -13.21
N MET A 169 8.05 2.27 -12.86
CA MET A 169 7.65 1.17 -13.75
C MET A 169 6.34 1.42 -14.50
N GLU A 170 5.67 2.55 -14.24
CA GLU A 170 4.33 2.81 -14.74
C GLU A 170 4.23 4.18 -15.43
N LYS A 171 4.25 4.14 -16.77
CA LYS A 171 4.12 5.33 -17.64
C LYS A 171 2.86 6.14 -17.30
N GLY A 172 3.02 7.44 -17.05
CA GLY A 172 1.96 8.36 -16.65
C GLY A 172 1.58 8.32 -15.16
N ILE A 173 2.10 7.37 -14.39
CA ILE A 173 1.80 7.18 -12.95
C ILE A 173 3.02 7.54 -12.10
N ASN A 174 4.20 7.02 -12.45
CA ASN A 174 5.44 7.26 -11.71
C ASN A 174 6.70 7.27 -12.59
N ASP A 175 6.58 7.32 -13.92
CA ASP A 175 7.72 7.40 -14.84
C ASP A 175 8.57 8.68 -14.66
N ASN A 176 8.07 9.72 -14.00
CA ASN A 176 8.85 10.93 -13.71
C ASN A 176 9.60 10.90 -12.38
N VAL A 177 9.63 9.78 -11.63
CA VAL A 177 10.26 9.76 -10.28
C VAL A 177 11.71 10.19 -10.27
N ARG A 178 12.51 9.83 -11.29
CA ARG A 178 13.90 10.32 -11.43
C ARG A 178 13.97 11.82 -11.71
N MET A 179 13.17 12.31 -12.66
CA MET A 179 13.12 13.74 -13.01
C MET A 179 12.68 14.60 -11.82
N ARG A 180 11.87 14.04 -10.92
CA ARG A 180 11.31 14.69 -9.75
C ARG A 180 12.18 14.54 -8.49
N ASP A 181 13.35 13.93 -8.61
CA ASP A 181 14.23 13.59 -7.48
C ASP A 181 13.49 12.86 -6.34
N ILE A 182 12.54 11.98 -6.69
CA ILE A 182 11.84 11.13 -5.71
C ILE A 182 12.78 10.00 -5.32
N VAL A 183 13.21 10.03 -4.06
CA VAL A 183 14.20 9.11 -3.49
C VAL A 183 13.76 8.63 -2.11
N MET A 184 14.26 7.49 -1.66
CA MET A 184 14.20 7.14 -0.23
C MET A 184 15.39 7.75 0.48
N HIS A 185 15.16 8.40 1.62
CA HIS A 185 16.21 9.01 2.43
C HIS A 185 15.82 9.01 3.92
N GLY A 186 16.79 9.25 4.79
CA GLY A 186 16.55 9.45 6.21
C GLY A 186 16.09 10.87 6.53
N SER A 187 15.27 11.01 7.57
CA SER A 187 14.78 12.30 8.04
C SER A 187 14.60 12.34 9.55
N THR A 188 14.86 13.52 10.14
CA THR A 188 14.54 13.80 11.55
C THR A 188 13.06 14.10 11.78
N TYR A 189 12.31 14.46 10.74
CA TYR A 189 10.87 14.76 10.84
C TYR A 189 9.99 13.50 10.75
N VAL A 190 10.58 12.32 10.60
CA VAL A 190 9.92 11.01 10.66
C VAL A 190 10.49 10.28 11.87
N ASN A 191 9.73 10.19 12.95
CA ASN A 191 10.15 9.53 14.17
C ASN A 191 8.93 9.23 15.07
N ALA A 192 9.09 8.30 16.02
CA ALA A 192 8.01 7.88 16.89
C ALA A 192 7.46 9.00 17.78
N SER A 193 8.25 10.00 18.17
CA SER A 193 7.78 11.10 19.04
C SER A 193 6.76 12.01 18.35
N ARG A 194 6.55 11.83 17.04
CA ARG A 194 5.52 12.51 16.28
C ARG A 194 4.22 11.72 16.18
N CYS A 195 4.08 10.52 16.74
CA CYS A 195 2.87 9.70 16.59
C CYS A 195 1.58 10.35 17.11
N GLU A 196 1.68 11.26 18.08
CA GLU A 196 0.56 12.06 18.61
C GLU A 196 0.23 13.29 17.73
N SER A 197 0.91 13.43 16.59
CA SER A 197 0.77 14.55 15.63
C SER A 197 0.92 14.02 14.19
N ALA A 198 0.63 14.82 13.17
CA ALA A 198 0.96 14.38 11.81
C ALA A 198 2.48 14.24 11.62
N MET A 199 2.94 13.17 10.96
CA MET A 199 4.36 13.04 10.61
C MET A 199 4.82 14.22 9.76
N GLY A 200 6.13 14.48 9.77
CA GLY A 200 6.71 15.43 8.84
C GLY A 200 6.48 14.98 7.39
N ARG A 201 6.39 15.96 6.49
CA ARG A 201 6.07 15.72 5.08
C ARG A 201 7.23 16.19 4.21
N SER A 202 7.57 15.37 3.22
CA SER A 202 8.61 15.66 2.22
C SER A 202 8.02 16.42 1.03
N TYR A 203 8.77 16.58 -0.06
CA TYR A 203 8.24 17.05 -1.35
C TYR A 203 7.84 15.90 -2.29
N GLY A 204 7.59 14.71 -1.74
CA GLY A 204 7.09 13.54 -2.47
C GLY A 204 7.83 12.25 -2.10
N CYS A 205 9.07 12.37 -1.64
CA CYS A 205 9.94 11.29 -1.20
C CYS A 205 9.33 10.45 -0.06
N PRO A 206 9.39 9.10 -0.12
CA PRO A 206 9.12 8.24 1.03
C PRO A 206 10.31 8.29 2.02
N ALA A 207 10.37 9.33 2.83
CA ALA A 207 11.40 9.47 3.87
C ALA A 207 11.06 8.60 5.08
N VAL A 208 12.09 8.00 5.69
CA VAL A 208 11.99 7.16 6.89
C VAL A 208 12.82 7.78 8.03
N SER A 209 12.78 7.16 9.22
CA SER A 209 13.59 7.64 10.35
C SER A 209 15.08 7.72 9.99
N TYR A 210 15.73 8.80 10.41
CA TYR A 210 17.18 8.95 10.25
C TYR A 210 17.96 7.84 10.96
N SER A 211 17.45 7.24 12.03
CA SER A 211 18.14 6.12 12.71
C SER A 211 18.09 4.82 11.90
N GLU A 212 17.08 4.61 11.06
CA GLU A 212 16.82 3.33 10.37
C GLU A 212 17.15 3.37 8.88
N HIS A 213 17.27 4.57 8.27
CA HIS A 213 17.33 4.71 6.81
C HIS A 213 18.48 3.95 6.15
N LYS A 214 19.66 3.87 6.77
CA LYS A 214 20.81 3.17 6.20
C LYS A 214 20.55 1.68 6.09
N ASP A 215 19.99 1.07 7.14
CA ASP A 215 19.72 -0.36 7.18
C ASP A 215 18.62 -0.74 6.18
N ILE A 216 17.55 0.07 6.12
CA ILE A 216 16.47 -0.11 5.15
C ILE A 216 17.02 0.02 3.72
N ILE A 217 17.70 1.13 3.40
CA ILE A 217 18.25 1.37 2.06
C ILE A 217 19.25 0.28 1.68
N ASN A 218 20.17 -0.12 2.56
CA ASN A 218 21.15 -1.16 2.25
C ASN A 218 20.51 -2.52 2.00
N THR A 219 19.43 -2.83 2.72
CA THR A 219 18.64 -4.05 2.50
C THR A 219 18.05 -4.03 1.09
N ILE A 220 17.35 -2.96 0.73
CA ILE A 220 16.49 -2.94 -0.47
C ILE A 220 17.17 -2.41 -1.73
N LYS A 221 18.29 -1.67 -1.67
CA LYS A 221 18.94 -1.06 -2.85
C LYS A 221 19.33 -2.09 -3.91
N GLY A 222 19.36 -1.65 -5.18
CA GLY A 222 19.88 -2.46 -6.29
C GLY A 222 18.92 -3.53 -6.81
N GLY A 223 17.64 -3.19 -7.00
CA GLY A 223 16.75 -3.93 -7.87
C GLY A 223 15.63 -4.72 -7.18
N SER A 224 15.22 -4.32 -5.97
CA SER A 224 14.04 -4.88 -5.30
C SER A 224 12.75 -4.19 -5.73
N CYS A 225 11.61 -4.86 -5.54
CA CYS A 225 10.30 -4.28 -5.81
C CYS A 225 9.89 -3.33 -4.68
N PHE A 226 9.49 -2.10 -5.04
CA PHE A 226 8.96 -1.11 -4.13
C PHE A 226 7.59 -0.62 -4.60
N PHE A 227 6.57 -0.77 -3.77
CA PHE A 227 5.19 -0.44 -4.13
C PHE A 227 4.59 0.58 -3.17
N ILE A 228 4.10 1.71 -3.72
CA ILE A 228 3.31 2.69 -2.95
C ILE A 228 1.83 2.46 -3.26
N TYR A 229 1.10 2.00 -2.25
CA TYR A 229 -0.32 1.68 -2.33
C TYR A 229 -1.19 2.81 -1.78
N HIS A 230 -2.32 3.05 -2.44
CA HIS A 230 -3.51 3.70 -1.90
C HIS A 230 -4.74 3.12 -2.61
N ASN A 231 -5.92 3.15 -1.99
CA ASN A 231 -7.18 2.74 -2.64
C ASN A 231 -7.69 3.84 -3.60
N ASP A 232 -6.85 4.26 -4.54
CA ASP A 232 -7.18 5.27 -5.54
C ASP A 232 -7.84 4.61 -6.76
N ASN A 233 -9.02 5.11 -7.15
CA ASN A 233 -9.81 4.54 -8.24
C ASN A 233 -9.16 4.75 -9.62
N TRP A 234 -8.50 5.88 -9.82
CA TRP A 234 -7.82 6.17 -11.08
C TRP A 234 -6.63 5.24 -11.26
N TYR A 235 -5.78 5.12 -10.23
CA TYR A 235 -4.62 4.23 -10.25
C TYR A 235 -5.01 2.77 -10.53
N GLN A 236 -6.05 2.27 -9.86
CA GLN A 236 -6.52 0.90 -10.07
C GLN A 236 -6.97 0.63 -11.52
N ARG A 237 -7.58 1.61 -12.19
CA ARG A 237 -8.02 1.49 -13.58
C ARG A 237 -6.89 1.73 -14.58
N SER A 238 -5.95 2.61 -14.25
CA SER A 238 -4.88 3.05 -15.17
C SER A 238 -3.62 2.20 -15.09
N SER A 239 -3.37 1.51 -13.97
CA SER A 239 -2.18 0.69 -13.78
C SER A 239 -2.13 -0.47 -14.77
N LYS A 240 -1.13 -0.46 -15.66
CA LYS A 240 -0.90 -1.58 -16.58
C LYS A 240 -0.41 -2.83 -15.86
N ILE A 241 0.28 -2.66 -14.74
CA ILE A 241 0.82 -3.77 -13.94
C ILE A 241 -0.31 -4.44 -13.15
N LEU A 242 -1.16 -3.68 -12.45
CA LEU A 242 -2.30 -4.25 -11.72
C LEU A 242 -3.32 -4.90 -12.64
N ASN A 243 -3.48 -4.39 -13.87
CA ASN A 243 -4.41 -4.92 -14.86
C ASN A 243 -3.77 -5.91 -15.83
N ALA A 244 -2.48 -6.24 -15.66
CA ALA A 244 -1.82 -7.24 -16.49
C ALA A 244 -2.46 -8.62 -16.30
N ASN A 245 -2.58 -9.34 -17.42
CA ASN A 245 -2.86 -10.76 -17.45
C ASN A 245 -1.54 -11.50 -17.73
N PHE A 246 -1.17 -12.41 -16.83
CA PHE A 246 0.07 -13.16 -16.91
C PHE A 246 -0.03 -14.42 -16.02
N MET A 247 0.90 -15.35 -16.20
CA MET A 247 0.91 -16.57 -15.41
C MET A 247 1.58 -16.30 -14.07
N TRP A 248 0.85 -16.52 -12.97
CA TRP A 248 1.40 -16.37 -11.63
C TRP A 248 0.90 -17.45 -10.67
N PRO A 249 1.74 -17.91 -9.71
CA PRO A 249 3.02 -17.32 -9.33
C PRO A 249 4.14 -17.53 -10.38
N ALA A 250 4.86 -16.46 -10.69
CA ALA A 250 6.05 -16.45 -11.54
C ALA A 250 7.27 -17.05 -10.80
N LEU A 251 7.32 -16.89 -9.47
CA LEU A 251 8.10 -17.79 -8.63
C LEU A 251 7.52 -19.19 -8.75
N LYS A 252 8.29 -20.16 -9.27
CA LYS A 252 8.08 -21.56 -8.89
C LYS A 252 8.68 -21.72 -7.49
N PRO A 253 7.89 -21.72 -6.40
CA PRO A 253 8.48 -21.69 -5.08
C PRO A 253 8.94 -23.11 -4.72
N ALA A 254 10.16 -23.25 -4.21
CA ALA A 254 10.48 -24.37 -3.31
C ALA A 254 9.48 -24.45 -2.12
N ILE A 255 8.86 -23.30 -1.79
CA ILE A 255 7.85 -23.10 -0.75
C ILE A 255 6.50 -23.79 -1.07
N ALA A 256 6.18 -24.10 -2.34
CA ALA A 256 4.94 -24.82 -2.68
C ALA A 256 5.02 -26.33 -2.41
N GLN A 257 6.21 -26.84 -2.09
CA GLN A 257 6.48 -28.26 -1.86
C GLN A 257 6.69 -28.61 -0.38
N GLN A 258 6.72 -27.61 0.52
CA GLN A 258 6.79 -27.91 1.95
C GLN A 258 5.38 -28.14 2.50
N PRO A 259 5.11 -29.31 3.12
CA PRO A 259 3.81 -29.57 3.73
C PRO A 259 3.51 -28.51 4.77
N ILE A 260 2.22 -28.19 4.93
CA ILE A 260 1.72 -27.51 6.12
C ILE A 260 1.96 -28.48 7.28
N ALA A 261 3.10 -28.35 7.97
CA ALA A 261 3.32 -29.10 9.19
C ALA A 261 2.24 -28.66 10.18
N ALA A 262 1.34 -29.58 10.51
CA ALA A 262 0.48 -29.44 11.67
C ALA A 262 1.41 -29.19 12.87
N GLN A 263 1.11 -28.15 13.65
CA GLN A 263 1.72 -28.00 14.97
C GLN A 263 1.30 -29.23 15.78
N GLU A 264 2.16 -30.24 15.84
CA GLU A 264 2.03 -31.31 16.81
C GLU A 264 2.28 -30.73 18.19
N ALA A 265 1.31 -30.94 19.07
CA ALA A 265 1.40 -30.62 20.47
C ALA A 265 2.61 -31.33 21.09
N SER A 266 3.44 -30.56 21.80
CA SER A 266 4.52 -31.08 22.63
C SER A 266 3.96 -32.07 23.66
N PRO A 267 4.44 -33.32 23.74
CA PRO A 267 4.21 -34.17 24.89
C PRO A 267 5.20 -33.76 25.98
N LEU A 268 4.72 -33.02 26.98
CA LEU A 268 5.42 -32.91 28.27
C LEU A 268 5.36 -34.27 28.95
N ALA A 269 6.47 -34.99 28.84
CA ALA A 269 6.70 -36.25 29.52
C ALA A 269 6.78 -36.04 31.04
N ASP A 270 6.06 -36.90 31.75
CA ASP A 270 6.32 -37.32 33.13
C ASP A 270 7.80 -37.61 33.35
N ALA A 271 8.42 -36.93 34.33
CA ALA A 271 9.56 -37.46 35.10
C ALA A 271 9.87 -36.57 36.31
N ALA A 272 9.24 -36.86 37.45
CA ALA A 272 9.81 -36.56 38.77
C ALA A 272 9.22 -37.51 39.84
N LYS A 273 9.61 -38.78 39.76
CA LYS A 273 9.79 -39.65 40.93
C LYS A 273 11.27 -40.03 40.95
N GLY A 274 11.95 -39.70 42.02
CA GLY A 274 13.38 -39.94 42.24
C GLY A 274 13.94 -38.87 43.16
#